data_AF-A0A178UGZ8-F1
#
_entry.id   AF-A0A178UGZ8-F1
#
_cell.length_a   1.000
_cell.length_b   1.000
_cell.length_c   1.000
_cell.angle_alpha   90.00
_cell.angle_beta   90.00
_cell.angle_gamma   90.00
#
_symmetry.space_group_name_H-M   'P 1'
#
loop_
_entity.id
_entity.type
_entity.pdbx_description
1 polymer ?
#
loop_
_entity_poly.entity_id
_entity_poly.type
_entity_poly.pdbx_seq_one_letter_code
_entity_poly.pdbx_strand_id
1 'polypeptide(L)'
;MQSSANNIESEVREMRLGLLMEIERRRQAEATLEQMQVHWRRLRDQLADVGMFLPLDPTRSQYSMNLADELRCQLEVTRFVSDTLGSDLAKTEVEMEMEAELEAKNFEITRLSDRLHYYETVNQEMSQRNQEAIEVARRDGQKRKRRQRWIWGSIAATITLGSGVLAWSYLPPGMLSSDEAQPQLSPKDS
;
A
#
# COMPACT_ATOMS: atom_id res chain seq x y z
N MET A 1 90.75 -71.50 7.88
CA MET A 1 89.55 -71.27 8.72
C MET A 1 89.37 -69.81 9.13
N GLN A 2 90.44 -69.01 9.34
CA GLN A 2 90.32 -67.58 9.72
C GLN A 2 89.59 -66.69 8.68
N SER A 3 89.73 -66.93 7.38
CA SER A 3 89.09 -66.11 6.34
C SER A 3 87.54 -66.23 6.30
N SER A 4 86.98 -67.39 6.64
CA SER A 4 85.51 -67.59 6.66
C SER A 4 84.86 -66.95 7.87
N ALA A 5 85.51 -67.02 9.04
CA ALA A 5 85.05 -66.34 10.25
C ALA A 5 85.04 -64.81 10.08
N ASN A 6 86.07 -64.26 9.45
CA ASN A 6 86.15 -62.82 9.16
C ASN A 6 85.06 -62.36 8.18
N ASN A 7 84.66 -63.19 7.20
CA ASN A 7 83.59 -62.86 6.25
C ASN A 7 82.20 -62.82 6.90
N ILE A 8 81.91 -63.78 7.79
CA ILE A 8 80.65 -63.81 8.55
C ILE A 8 80.56 -62.59 9.47
N GLU A 9 81.67 -62.21 10.11
CA GLU A 9 81.71 -61.03 10.95
C GLU A 9 81.45 -59.73 10.15
N SER A 10 81.96 -59.61 8.92
CA SER A 10 81.66 -58.46 8.07
C SER A 10 80.19 -58.39 7.64
N GLU A 11 79.58 -59.51 7.26
CA GLU A 11 78.15 -59.56 6.89
C GLU A 11 77.24 -59.19 8.08
N VAL A 12 77.58 -59.67 9.29
CA VAL A 12 76.84 -59.31 10.51
C VAL A 12 76.98 -57.82 10.83
N ARG A 13 78.18 -57.25 10.65
CA ARG A 13 78.40 -55.80 10.83
C ARG A 13 77.62 -54.99 9.80
N GLU A 14 77.60 -55.41 8.53
CA GLU A 14 76.86 -54.77 7.46
C GLU A 14 75.34 -54.83 7.70
N MET A 15 74.81 -55.99 8.07
CA MET A 15 73.40 -56.17 8.42
C MET A 15 72.99 -55.28 9.59
N ARG A 16 73.83 -55.21 10.63
CA ARG A 16 73.60 -54.31 11.78
C ARG A 16 73.57 -52.85 11.35
N LEU A 17 74.48 -52.45 10.45
CA LEU A 17 74.56 -51.08 9.95
C LEU A 17 73.34 -50.73 9.08
N GLY A 18 72.89 -51.66 8.23
CA GLY A 18 71.67 -51.55 7.44
C GLY A 18 70.42 -51.43 8.31
N LEU A 19 70.30 -52.24 9.37
CA LEU A 19 69.20 -52.14 10.33
C LEU A 19 69.17 -50.80 11.05
N LEU A 20 70.32 -50.29 11.50
CA LEU A 20 70.40 -48.98 12.15
C LEU A 20 70.01 -47.84 11.20
N MET A 21 70.44 -47.92 9.93
CA MET A 21 70.03 -46.95 8.91
C MET A 21 68.52 -46.99 8.63
N GLU A 22 67.94 -48.20 8.54
CA GLU A 22 66.50 -48.37 8.32
C GLU A 22 65.67 -47.86 9.50
N ILE A 23 66.13 -48.08 10.75
CA ILE A 23 65.47 -47.55 11.95
C ILE A 23 65.49 -46.02 11.93
N GLU A 24 66.63 -45.40 11.66
CA GLU A 24 66.72 -43.94 11.59
C GLU A 24 65.85 -43.38 10.46
N ARG A 25 65.78 -44.08 9.31
CA ARG A 25 64.91 -43.71 8.19
C ARG A 25 63.43 -43.73 8.61
N ARG A 26 62.98 -44.76 9.31
CA ARG A 26 61.60 -44.85 9.82
C ARG A 26 61.31 -43.80 10.88
N ARG A 27 62.26 -43.56 11.79
CA ARG A 27 62.14 -42.50 12.79
C ARG A 27 61.94 -41.13 12.15
N GLN A 28 62.70 -40.83 11.09
CA GLN A 28 62.53 -39.58 10.35
C GLN A 28 61.17 -39.50 9.65
N ALA A 29 60.68 -40.60 9.07
CA ALA A 29 59.36 -40.65 8.45
C ALA A 29 58.21 -40.51 9.46
N GLU A 30 58.35 -41.07 10.67
CA GLU A 30 57.38 -40.91 11.75
C GLU A 30 57.34 -39.46 12.26
N ALA A 31 58.50 -38.84 12.43
CA ALA A 31 58.59 -37.44 12.85
C ALA A 31 57.95 -36.47 11.84
N THR A 32 58.14 -36.70 10.53
CA THR A 32 57.48 -35.87 9.50
C THR A 32 55.97 -36.10 9.46
N LEU A 33 55.51 -37.34 9.69
CA LEU A 33 54.10 -37.67 9.75
C LEU A 33 53.40 -37.02 10.95
N GLU A 34 54.02 -37.05 12.13
CA GLU A 34 53.51 -36.33 13.31
C GLU A 34 53.38 -34.83 13.04
N GLN A 35 54.40 -34.24 12.40
CA GLN A 35 54.37 -32.83 12.02
C GLN A 35 53.21 -32.54 11.06
N MET A 36 52.99 -33.38 10.04
CA MET A 36 51.86 -33.23 9.13
C MET A 36 50.50 -33.35 9.84
N GLN A 37 50.35 -34.27 10.79
CA GLN A 37 49.12 -34.40 11.58
C GLN A 37 48.85 -33.20 12.48
N VAL A 38 49.89 -32.57 13.03
CA VAL A 38 49.74 -31.31 13.78
C VAL A 38 49.26 -30.19 12.86
N HIS A 39 49.84 -30.06 11.66
CA HIS A 39 49.42 -29.06 10.68
C HIS A 39 47.97 -29.29 10.22
N TRP A 40 47.60 -30.54 9.96
CA TRP A 40 46.24 -30.91 9.59
C TRP A 40 45.22 -30.52 10.66
N ARG A 41 45.49 -30.83 11.93
CA ARG A 41 44.62 -30.44 13.05
C ARG A 41 44.46 -28.93 13.14
N ARG A 42 45.56 -28.18 13.07
CA ARG A 42 45.52 -26.71 13.08
C ARG A 42 44.67 -26.15 11.94
N LEU A 43 44.85 -26.67 10.73
CA LEU A 43 44.11 -26.22 9.55
C LEU A 43 42.61 -26.52 9.67
N ARG A 44 42.26 -27.70 10.19
CA ARG A 44 40.87 -28.06 10.49
C ARG A 44 40.26 -27.12 11.51
N ASP A 45 40.96 -26.81 12.60
CA ASP A 45 40.44 -25.95 13.65
C ASP A 45 40.22 -24.51 13.11
N GLN A 46 41.15 -23.98 12.31
CA GLN A 46 41.00 -22.68 11.64
C GLN A 46 39.83 -22.62 10.65
N LEU A 47 39.57 -23.71 9.94
CA LEU A 47 38.47 -23.77 8.97
C LEU A 47 37.12 -23.98 9.65
N ALA A 48 37.09 -24.68 10.79
CA ALA A 48 35.89 -24.83 11.61
C ALA A 48 35.38 -23.49 12.15
N ASP A 49 36.27 -22.55 12.47
CA ASP A 49 35.91 -21.18 12.87
C ASP A 49 35.12 -20.44 11.77
N VAL A 50 35.32 -20.81 10.50
CA VAL A 50 34.61 -20.25 9.33
C VAL A 50 33.44 -21.14 8.90
N GLY A 51 33.08 -22.17 9.70
CA GLY A 51 31.99 -23.09 9.42
C GLY A 51 32.30 -24.16 8.36
N MET A 52 33.58 -24.36 8.05
CA MET A 52 34.05 -25.37 7.10
C MET A 52 34.57 -26.61 7.83
N PHE A 53 34.25 -27.80 7.33
CA PHE A 53 34.54 -29.03 8.05
C PHE A 53 35.50 -29.93 7.27
N LEU A 54 36.63 -30.27 7.90
CA LEU A 54 37.59 -31.25 7.38
C LEU A 54 37.54 -32.56 8.18
N PRO A 55 37.86 -33.69 7.54
CA PRO A 55 37.88 -34.98 8.22
C PRO A 55 38.95 -35.06 9.30
N LEU A 56 38.69 -35.88 10.33
CA LEU A 56 39.62 -36.07 11.46
C LEU A 56 40.95 -36.70 11.03
N ASP A 57 40.92 -37.60 10.05
CA ASP A 57 42.09 -38.27 9.50
C ASP A 57 42.17 -38.04 7.98
N PRO A 58 43.22 -37.36 7.48
CA PRO A 58 43.36 -37.07 6.06
C PRO A 58 43.69 -38.32 5.23
N THR A 59 44.16 -39.40 5.86
CA THR A 59 44.55 -40.64 5.17
C THR A 59 43.40 -41.63 5.04
N ARG A 60 42.28 -41.39 5.75
CA ARG A 60 41.12 -42.27 5.73
C ARG A 60 40.30 -42.02 4.46
N SER A 61 40.49 -42.89 3.47
CA SER A 61 39.81 -42.95 2.16
C SER A 61 38.29 -43.27 2.23
N GLN A 62 37.58 -42.79 3.25
CA GLN A 62 36.15 -43.07 3.42
C GLN A 62 35.23 -42.13 2.63
N TYR A 63 35.76 -41.08 2.03
CA TYR A 63 34.96 -40.10 1.30
C TYR A 63 34.94 -40.42 -0.20
N SER A 64 33.74 -40.39 -0.79
CA SER A 64 33.50 -40.65 -2.22
C SER A 64 33.94 -39.50 -3.13
N MET A 65 34.14 -38.31 -2.56
CA MET A 65 34.60 -37.09 -3.24
C MET A 65 35.99 -36.70 -2.77
N ASN A 66 36.74 -36.02 -3.65
CA ASN A 66 37.97 -35.36 -3.26
C ASN A 66 37.65 -34.26 -2.24
N LEU A 67 38.48 -34.15 -1.20
CA LEU A 67 38.37 -33.14 -0.16
C LEU A 67 38.20 -31.71 -0.71
N ALA A 68 38.90 -31.40 -1.81
CA ALA A 68 38.80 -30.09 -2.45
C ALA A 68 37.40 -29.80 -3.00
N ASP A 69 36.73 -30.82 -3.54
CA ASP A 69 35.37 -30.70 -4.07
C ASP A 69 34.34 -30.56 -2.95
N GLU A 70 34.54 -31.27 -1.83
CA GLU A 70 33.69 -31.14 -0.63
C GLU A 70 33.78 -29.73 -0.03
N LEU A 71 35.00 -29.21 0.14
CA LEU A 71 35.20 -27.84 0.62
C LEU A 71 34.63 -26.81 -0.35
N ARG A 72 34.77 -27.04 -1.66
CA ARG A 72 34.14 -26.17 -2.65
C ARG A 72 32.62 -26.18 -2.53
N CYS A 73 32.01 -27.36 -2.37
CA CYS A 73 30.57 -27.52 -2.19
C CYS A 73 30.08 -26.79 -0.93
N GLN A 74 30.75 -26.98 0.21
CA GLN A 74 30.43 -26.29 1.46
C GLN A 74 30.48 -24.76 1.31
N LEU A 75 31.49 -24.23 0.60
CA LEU A 75 31.63 -22.79 0.36
C LEU A 75 30.54 -22.26 -0.57
N GLU A 76 30.21 -23.00 -1.65
CA GLU A 76 29.15 -22.62 -2.58
C GLU A 76 27.79 -22.59 -1.87
N VAL A 77 27.48 -23.59 -1.03
CA VAL A 77 26.23 -23.65 -0.25
C VAL A 77 26.16 -22.53 0.77
N THR A 78 27.22 -22.31 1.56
CA THR A 78 27.22 -21.24 2.59
C THR A 78 27.09 -19.86 1.96
N ARG A 79 27.77 -19.61 0.84
CA ARG A 79 27.62 -18.38 0.07
C ARG A 79 26.20 -18.22 -0.47
N PHE A 80 25.65 -19.26 -1.09
CA PHE A 80 24.29 -19.23 -1.62
C PHE A 80 23.24 -18.91 -0.54
N VAL A 81 23.32 -19.58 0.62
CA VAL A 81 22.41 -19.34 1.76
C VAL A 81 22.58 -17.92 2.30
N SER A 82 23.81 -17.41 2.37
CA SER A 82 24.07 -16.05 2.84
C SER A 82 23.52 -14.99 1.87
N ASP A 83 23.75 -15.17 0.58
CA ASP A 83 23.30 -14.26 -0.47
C ASP A 83 21.76 -14.22 -0.53
N THR A 84 21.11 -15.39 -0.47
CA THR A 84 19.64 -15.49 -0.49
C THR A 84 19.01 -14.92 0.77
N LEU A 85 19.54 -15.23 1.95
CA LEU A 85 19.04 -14.65 3.20
C LEU A 85 19.23 -13.13 3.23
N GLY A 86 20.37 -12.63 2.76
CA GLY A 86 20.64 -11.20 2.69
C GLY A 86 19.70 -10.46 1.73
N SER A 87 19.44 -11.03 0.54
CA SER A 87 18.49 -10.43 -0.41
C SER A 87 17.06 -10.44 0.10
N ASP A 88 16.64 -11.54 0.74
CA ASP A 88 15.29 -11.65 1.30
C ASP A 88 15.10 -10.70 2.47
N LEU A 89 16.09 -10.59 3.38
CA LEU A 89 16.03 -9.64 4.48
C LEU A 89 15.90 -8.20 3.96
N ALA A 90 16.77 -7.79 3.05
CA ALA A 90 16.73 -6.45 2.47
C ALA A 90 15.40 -6.17 1.76
N LYS A 91 14.85 -7.16 1.05
CA LYS A 91 13.54 -7.04 0.40
C LYS A 91 12.43 -6.89 1.44
N THR A 92 12.43 -7.72 2.49
CA THR A 92 11.41 -7.65 3.55
C THR A 92 11.45 -6.33 4.32
N GLU A 93 12.63 -5.77 4.57
CA GLU A 93 12.78 -4.47 5.22
C GLU A 93 12.15 -3.34 4.39
N VAL A 94 12.47 -3.30 3.09
CA VAL A 94 11.88 -2.32 2.15
C VAL A 94 10.37 -2.51 2.00
N GLU A 95 9.88 -3.75 1.93
CA GLU A 95 8.45 -4.03 1.85
C GLU A 95 7.71 -3.59 3.12
N MET A 96 8.29 -3.77 4.30
CA MET A 96 7.71 -3.30 5.57
C MET A 96 7.63 -1.78 5.65
N GLU A 97 8.69 -1.06 5.23
CA GLU A 97 8.67 0.41 5.18
C GLU A 97 7.60 0.92 4.20
N MET A 98 7.53 0.31 3.01
CA MET A 98 6.54 0.66 2.00
C MET A 98 5.11 0.40 2.49
N GLU A 99 4.86 -0.73 3.17
CA GLU A 99 3.54 -1.06 3.72
C GLU A 99 3.11 -0.03 4.77
N ALA A 100 4.01 0.41 5.65
CA ALA A 100 3.73 1.46 6.63
C ALA A 100 3.38 2.80 5.95
N GLU A 101 4.08 3.16 4.86
CA GLU A 101 3.72 4.34 4.07
C GLU A 101 2.35 4.19 3.38
N LEU A 102 2.04 3.01 2.84
CA LEU A 102 0.74 2.70 2.24
C LEU A 102 -0.39 2.81 3.25
N GLU A 103 -0.23 2.26 4.45
CA GLU A 103 -1.21 2.37 5.53
C GLU A 103 -1.43 3.82 5.94
N ALA A 104 -0.37 4.61 6.09
CA ALA A 104 -0.46 6.03 6.41
C ALA A 104 -1.20 6.82 5.32
N LYS A 105 -0.92 6.54 4.05
CA LYS A 105 -1.63 7.15 2.91
C LYS A 105 -3.08 6.72 2.84
N ASN A 106 -3.37 5.46 3.09
CA ASN A 106 -4.73 4.93 3.08
C ASN A 106 -5.57 5.58 4.19
N PHE A 107 -5.01 5.74 5.39
CA PHE A 107 -5.65 6.48 6.48
C PHE A 107 -5.95 7.94 6.07
N GLU A 108 -5.01 8.61 5.41
CA GLU A 108 -5.22 9.97 4.93
C GLU A 108 -6.32 10.05 3.86
N ILE A 109 -6.38 9.09 2.93
CA ILE A 109 -7.45 8.98 1.94
C ILE A 109 -8.81 8.85 2.62
N THR A 110 -8.95 7.95 3.60
CA THR A 110 -10.21 7.78 4.35
C THR A 110 -10.59 9.08 5.05
N ARG A 111 -9.66 9.70 5.76
CA ARG A 111 -9.90 10.99 6.46
C ARG A 111 -10.34 12.10 5.50
N LEU A 112 -9.71 12.21 4.33
CA LEU A 112 -10.05 13.22 3.33
C LEU A 112 -11.41 12.91 2.68
N SER A 113 -11.71 11.64 2.44
CA SER A 113 -13.01 11.20 1.93
C SER A 113 -14.14 11.55 2.90
N ASP A 114 -13.96 11.27 4.20
CA ASP A 114 -14.94 11.63 5.24
C ASP A 114 -15.18 13.14 5.30
N ARG A 115 -14.10 13.93 5.22
CA ARG A 115 -14.18 15.39 5.22
C ARG A 115 -14.89 15.92 3.97
N LEU A 116 -14.62 15.34 2.80
CA LEU A 116 -15.29 15.67 1.55
C LEU A 116 -16.79 15.38 1.68
N HIS A 117 -17.16 14.20 2.18
CA HIS A 117 -18.55 13.78 2.33
C HIS A 117 -19.31 14.68 3.31
N TYR A 118 -18.66 15.09 4.40
CA TYR A 118 -19.21 16.06 5.33
C TYR A 118 -19.51 17.40 4.64
N TYR A 119 -18.55 17.95 3.90
CA TYR A 119 -18.76 19.21 3.18
C TYR A 119 -19.83 19.10 2.11
N GLU A 120 -19.89 17.98 1.40
CA GLU A 120 -20.92 17.74 0.41
C GLU A 120 -22.32 17.71 1.04
N THR A 121 -22.48 17.02 2.16
CA THR A 121 -23.76 16.93 2.87
C THR A 121 -24.21 18.30 3.39
N VAL A 122 -23.32 19.05 4.02
CA VAL A 122 -23.62 20.40 4.51
C VAL A 122 -23.93 21.35 3.34
N ASN A 123 -23.20 21.25 2.23
CA ASN A 123 -23.44 22.09 1.06
C ASN A 123 -24.80 21.78 0.41
N GLN A 124 -25.19 20.51 0.34
CA GLN A 124 -26.52 20.10 -0.12
C GLN A 124 -27.61 20.66 0.79
N GLU A 125 -27.46 20.57 2.11
CA GLU A 125 -28.44 21.12 3.06
C GLU A 125 -28.54 22.66 2.95
N MET A 126 -27.41 23.35 2.81
CA MET A 126 -27.38 24.80 2.61
C MET A 126 -28.04 25.21 1.30
N SER A 127 -27.78 24.46 0.22
CA SER A 127 -28.43 24.67 -1.08
C SER A 127 -29.94 24.46 -1.00
N GLN A 128 -30.38 23.39 -0.32
CA GLN A 128 -31.80 23.12 -0.09
C GLN A 128 -32.48 24.27 0.67
N ARG A 129 -31.90 24.71 1.80
CA ARG A 129 -32.44 25.83 2.58
C ARG A 129 -32.47 27.13 1.79
N ASN A 130 -31.45 27.38 0.96
CA ASN A 130 -31.41 28.56 0.10
C ASN A 130 -32.54 28.52 -0.93
N GLN A 131 -32.77 27.36 -1.55
CA GLN A 131 -33.87 27.17 -2.49
C GLN A 131 -35.23 27.39 -1.82
N GLU A 132 -35.44 26.84 -0.63
CA GLU A 132 -36.66 27.06 0.17
C GLU A 132 -36.87 28.54 0.50
N ALA A 133 -35.82 29.25 0.93
CA ALA A 133 -35.88 30.68 1.21
C ALA A 133 -36.26 31.50 -0.03
N ILE A 134 -35.68 31.18 -1.20
CA ILE A 134 -36.02 31.80 -2.48
C ILE A 134 -37.49 31.55 -2.85
N GLU A 135 -37.98 30.32 -2.68
CA GLU A 135 -39.38 30.00 -2.96
C GLU A 135 -40.37 30.73 -2.05
N VAL A 136 -40.07 30.81 -0.75
CA VAL A 136 -40.89 31.54 0.22
C VAL A 136 -40.93 33.03 -0.15
N ALA A 137 -39.77 33.64 -0.42
CA ALA A 137 -39.68 35.04 -0.85
C ALA A 137 -40.47 35.30 -2.13
N ARG A 138 -40.42 34.37 -3.10
CA ARG A 138 -41.21 34.44 -4.34
C ARG A 138 -42.72 34.39 -4.06
N ARG A 139 -43.18 33.45 -3.23
CA ARG A 139 -44.60 33.30 -2.86
C ARG A 139 -45.11 34.55 -2.14
N ASP A 140 -44.34 35.10 -1.21
CA ASP A 140 -44.72 36.30 -0.47
C ASP A 140 -44.74 37.55 -1.36
N GLY A 141 -43.77 37.68 -2.27
CA GLY A 141 -43.80 38.70 -3.32
C GLY A 141 -45.07 38.61 -4.18
N GLN A 142 -45.49 37.40 -4.56
CA GLN A 142 -46.75 37.21 -5.31
C GLN A 142 -47.98 37.57 -4.47
N LYS A 143 -48.05 37.17 -3.20
CA LYS A 143 -49.15 37.54 -2.28
C LYS A 143 -49.25 39.06 -2.13
N ARG A 144 -48.13 39.76 -1.93
CA ARG A 144 -48.07 41.23 -1.84
C ARG A 144 -48.55 41.89 -3.12
N LYS A 145 -48.08 41.42 -4.29
CA LYS A 145 -48.55 41.92 -5.60
C LYS A 145 -50.07 41.75 -5.77
N ARG A 146 -50.64 40.61 -5.36
CA ARG A 146 -52.10 40.39 -5.40
C ARG A 146 -52.84 41.38 -4.49
N ARG A 147 -52.38 41.56 -3.25
CA ARG A 147 -52.97 42.54 -2.31
C ARG A 147 -52.91 43.97 -2.86
N GLN A 148 -51.77 44.36 -3.44
CA GLN A 148 -51.63 45.67 -4.08
C GLN A 148 -52.62 45.86 -5.22
N ARG A 149 -52.83 44.86 -6.09
CA ARG A 149 -53.85 44.96 -7.16
C ARG A 149 -55.26 45.18 -6.62
N TRP A 150 -55.64 44.49 -5.54
CA TRP A 150 -56.94 44.70 -4.89
C TRP A 150 -57.08 46.10 -4.30
N ILE A 151 -56.05 46.60 -3.62
CA ILE A 151 -56.04 47.95 -3.02
C ILE A 151 -56.12 49.03 -4.11
N TRP A 152 -55.29 48.93 -5.16
CA TRP A 152 -55.33 49.88 -6.26
C TRP A 152 -56.63 49.80 -7.06
N GLY A 153 -57.18 48.59 -7.23
CA GLY A 153 -58.47 48.38 -7.86
C GLY A 153 -59.62 49.05 -7.10
N SER A 154 -59.65 48.96 -5.77
CA SER A 154 -60.68 49.62 -4.97
C SER A 154 -60.57 51.15 -5.03
N ILE A 155 -59.35 51.69 -4.92
CA ILE A 155 -59.10 53.13 -5.06
C ILE A 155 -59.59 53.64 -6.43
N ALA A 156 -59.21 52.94 -7.51
CA ALA A 156 -59.64 53.31 -8.86
C ALA A 156 -61.17 53.29 -9.00
N ALA A 157 -61.85 52.25 -8.48
CA ALA A 157 -63.29 52.15 -8.52
C ALA A 157 -63.98 53.31 -7.76
N THR A 158 -63.48 53.69 -6.58
CA THR A 158 -64.01 54.84 -5.82
C THR A 158 -63.86 56.15 -6.59
N ILE A 159 -62.70 56.37 -7.23
CA ILE A 159 -62.47 57.57 -8.06
C ILE A 159 -63.43 57.58 -9.26
N THR A 160 -63.59 56.45 -9.96
CA THR A 160 -64.48 56.35 -11.12
C THR A 160 -65.95 56.58 -10.74
N LEU A 161 -66.43 55.96 -9.67
CA LEU A 161 -67.80 56.18 -9.18
C LEU A 161 -68.02 57.63 -8.75
N GLY A 162 -67.09 58.22 -8.00
CA GLY A 162 -67.14 59.64 -7.62
C GLY A 162 -67.17 60.58 -8.83
N SER A 163 -66.33 60.32 -9.83
CA SER A 163 -66.31 61.10 -11.08
C SER A 163 -67.60 60.93 -11.90
N GLY A 164 -68.18 59.73 -11.93
CA GLY A 164 -69.45 59.47 -12.62
C GLY A 164 -70.63 60.21 -12.00
N VAL A 165 -70.72 60.24 -10.65
CA VAL A 165 -71.74 61.00 -9.92
C VAL A 165 -71.60 62.50 -10.18
N LEU A 166 -70.37 63.02 -10.16
CA LEU A 166 -70.11 64.42 -10.50
C LEU A 166 -70.53 64.73 -11.95
N ALA A 167 -70.16 63.90 -12.92
CA ALA A 167 -70.59 64.10 -14.31
C ALA A 167 -72.12 64.03 -14.48
N TRP A 168 -72.79 63.12 -13.77
CA TRP A 168 -74.26 63.03 -13.74
C TRP A 168 -74.91 64.31 -13.19
N SER A 169 -74.27 64.96 -12.22
CA SER A 169 -74.75 66.23 -11.67
C SER A 169 -74.61 67.43 -12.63
N TYR A 170 -73.87 67.29 -13.73
CA TYR A 170 -73.71 68.32 -14.77
C TYR A 170 -74.48 68.01 -16.06
N LEU A 171 -75.30 66.94 -16.11
CA LEU A 171 -76.20 66.68 -17.23
C LEU A 171 -77.44 67.61 -17.16
N PRO A 172 -77.85 68.27 -18.27
CA PRO A 172 -78.94 69.24 -18.25
C PRO A 172 -80.32 68.58 -17.99
N PRO A 173 -81.20 69.19 -17.18
CA PRO A 173 -82.55 68.67 -16.92
C PRO A 173 -83.47 68.95 -18.12
N GLY A 174 -83.53 68.01 -19.06
CA GLY A 174 -84.40 68.13 -20.25
C GLY A 174 -84.46 66.94 -21.19
N MET A 175 -83.68 65.87 -20.95
CA MET A 175 -83.75 64.63 -21.73
C MET A 175 -83.88 63.46 -20.77
N LEU A 176 -85.11 63.06 -20.42
CA LEU A 176 -85.53 61.69 -20.04
C LEU A 176 -87.01 61.70 -19.60
N SER A 177 -87.95 61.80 -20.57
CA SER A 177 -89.31 61.20 -20.66
C SER A 177 -90.01 61.85 -21.88
N SER A 178 -90.63 61.19 -22.86
CA SER A 178 -91.14 59.82 -23.01
C SER A 178 -91.00 59.37 -24.47
N ASP A 179 -90.86 58.08 -24.71
CA ASP A 179 -91.92 57.38 -25.44
C ASP A 179 -92.05 55.95 -24.93
N GLU A 180 -93.27 55.62 -24.54
CA GLU A 180 -93.70 54.33 -24.00
C GLU A 180 -94.69 53.76 -25.02
N ALA A 181 -94.32 52.65 -25.68
CA ALA A 181 -95.24 51.88 -26.51
C ALA A 181 -95.24 50.41 -26.04
N GLN A 182 -96.16 50.17 -25.10
CA GLN A 182 -97.03 49.03 -24.78
C GLN A 182 -96.97 47.64 -25.52
N PRO A 183 -97.62 46.59 -24.96
CA PRO A 183 -97.23 45.17 -24.99
C PRO A 183 -98.01 44.29 -25.99
N GLN A 184 -97.50 43.07 -26.28
CA GLN A 184 -98.29 41.92 -26.74
C GLN A 184 -97.71 40.57 -26.30
N LEU A 185 -98.64 39.63 -26.10
CA LEU A 185 -98.62 38.30 -25.50
C LEU A 185 -97.80 37.21 -26.25
N SER A 186 -97.33 36.20 -25.50
CA SER A 186 -96.98 34.80 -25.91
C SER A 186 -98.12 34.08 -26.69
N PRO A 187 -98.00 32.83 -27.27
CA PRO A 187 -97.05 31.74 -26.94
C PRO A 187 -96.62 30.72 -28.06
N LYS A 188 -95.77 29.77 -27.63
CA LYS A 188 -95.70 28.32 -27.95
C LYS A 188 -94.96 27.74 -29.19
N ASP A 189 -94.10 26.78 -28.83
CA ASP A 189 -93.84 25.44 -29.39
C ASP A 189 -93.43 25.27 -30.88
N SER A 190 -92.14 24.99 -31.10
CA SER A 190 -91.59 23.68 -31.55
C SER A 190 -90.07 23.75 -31.70
#